data_AF-A0A7C2NTD3-F1
#
_entry.id   AF-A0A7C2NTD3-F1
#
_cell.length_a   1.000
_cell.length_b   1.000
_cell.length_c   1.000
_cell.angle_alpha   90.00
_cell.angle_beta   90.00
_cell.angle_gamma   90.00
#
_symmetry.space_group_name_H-M   'P 1'
#
loop_
_entity.id
_entity.type
_entity.pdbx_description
1 polymer ?
#
loop_
_entity_poly.entity_id
_entity_poly.type
_entity_poly.pdbx_seq_one_letter_code
_entity_poly.pdbx_strand_id
1 'polypeptide(L)'
;MSLGTKVPEEWPVSDRSAAFGPNVWLIDEMYREYLAHPEAVSDSWREFFSDYRPQGVRALQLVTAEEAKPAKEEGLPPGAVPIVGGLARLVENMEQSLTLPTATTFRTVPIKLLEENRELINEYLARKLAGKVSFTHILAFAAVKALEHVPALRNTFTVYEGKPYRVVPEHVNLGIAVDVQRKDGSRTLLVPNIKAAETMDFPTF
;
A
#
# COMPACT_ATOMS: atom_id res chain seq x y z
N MET A 1 -26.28 26.00 -20.21
CA MET A 1 -25.44 26.64 -19.17
C MET A 1 -24.53 25.57 -18.61
N SER A 2 -23.27 25.59 -19.05
CA SER A 2 -22.24 24.60 -18.73
C SER A 2 -21.40 25.13 -17.57
N LEU A 3 -21.37 24.44 -16.43
CA LEU A 3 -20.50 24.77 -15.30
C LEU A 3 -19.31 23.81 -15.34
N GLY A 4 -18.26 24.23 -16.06
CA GLY A 4 -16.97 23.55 -16.08
C GLY A 4 -16.23 23.81 -14.76
N THR A 5 -15.99 22.76 -14.00
CA THR A 5 -15.13 22.78 -12.81
C THR A 5 -13.67 22.87 -13.29
N LYS A 6 -13.04 24.04 -13.13
CA LYS A 6 -11.62 24.23 -13.43
C LYS A 6 -10.78 23.40 -12.44
N VAL A 7 -10.00 22.47 -12.97
CA VAL A 7 -8.92 21.80 -12.24
C VAL A 7 -7.80 22.84 -11.98
N PRO A 8 -7.20 22.92 -10.78
CA PRO A 8 -6.07 23.80 -10.55
C PRO A 8 -4.87 23.37 -11.38
N GLU A 9 -4.33 24.29 -12.17
CA GLU A 9 -3.38 24.05 -13.28
C GLU A 9 -1.90 24.04 -12.84
N GLU A 10 -1.60 24.25 -11.55
CA GLU A 10 -0.20 24.32 -11.09
C GLU A 10 -0.03 23.67 -9.71
N TRP A 11 0.82 22.64 -9.63
CA TRP A 11 1.33 22.09 -8.38
C TRP A 11 2.68 22.73 -8.06
N PRO A 12 2.94 23.18 -6.82
CA PRO A 12 4.21 23.80 -6.46
C PRO A 12 5.35 22.79 -6.62
N VAL A 13 6.33 23.16 -7.43
CA VAL A 13 7.52 22.38 -7.75
C VAL A 13 8.51 22.50 -6.60
N SER A 14 8.39 21.65 -5.58
CA SER A 14 9.46 21.45 -4.59
C SER A 14 9.72 19.95 -4.41
N ASP A 15 10.94 19.56 -4.80
CA ASP A 15 11.61 18.26 -4.66
C ASP A 15 10.73 17.01 -4.89
N ARG A 16 10.39 16.75 -6.16
CA ARG A 16 9.43 15.71 -6.56
C ARG A 16 9.96 14.28 -6.41
N SER A 17 11.27 14.04 -6.31
CA SER A 17 11.82 12.67 -6.17
C SER A 17 11.71 12.11 -4.76
N ALA A 18 11.75 12.95 -3.73
CA ALA A 18 11.64 12.52 -2.34
C ALA A 18 10.19 12.11 -1.94
N ALA A 19 9.19 12.51 -2.73
CA ALA A 19 7.77 12.34 -2.41
C ALA A 19 7.21 10.94 -2.69
N PHE A 20 7.87 10.11 -3.52
CA PHE A 20 7.32 8.84 -3.99
C PHE A 20 7.68 7.61 -3.14
N GLY A 21 8.58 7.76 -2.16
CA GLY A 21 8.90 6.72 -1.19
C GLY A 21 9.30 5.37 -1.83
N PRO A 22 8.82 4.22 -1.31
CA PRO A 22 9.19 2.88 -1.80
C PRO A 22 8.90 2.59 -3.28
N ASN A 23 8.12 3.44 -3.97
CA ASN A 23 7.72 3.25 -5.35
C ASN A 23 8.73 3.81 -6.38
N VAL A 24 9.88 4.34 -5.93
CA VAL A 24 10.93 4.89 -6.82
C VAL A 24 11.37 3.88 -7.88
N TRP A 25 11.45 2.59 -7.55
CA TRP A 25 11.78 1.54 -8.53
C TRP A 25 10.80 1.45 -9.71
N LEU A 26 9.50 1.65 -9.47
CA LEU A 26 8.49 1.62 -10.53
C LEU A 26 8.63 2.81 -11.47
N ILE A 27 8.95 3.98 -10.92
CA ILE A 27 9.20 5.20 -11.69
C ILE A 27 10.45 5.02 -12.57
N ASP A 28 11.51 4.40 -12.04
CA ASP A 28 12.73 4.08 -12.81
C ASP A 28 12.50 3.05 -13.93
N GLU A 29 11.61 2.07 -13.71
CA GLU A 29 11.21 1.11 -14.75
C GLU A 29 10.40 1.81 -15.85
N MET A 30 9.38 2.60 -15.47
CA MET A 30 8.57 3.36 -16.43
C MET A 30 9.40 4.42 -17.19
N TYR A 31 10.41 5.00 -16.55
CA TYR A 31 11.35 5.92 -17.21
C TYR A 31 12.21 5.19 -18.26
N ARG A 32 12.67 3.97 -17.95
CA ARG A 32 13.39 3.13 -18.93
C ARG A 32 12.50 2.74 -20.10
N GLU A 33 11.24 2.41 -19.82
CA GLU A 33 10.25 2.12 -20.85
C GLU A 33 9.94 3.36 -21.71
N TYR A 34 9.83 4.55 -21.13
CA TYR A 34 9.70 5.82 -21.84
C TYR A 34 10.90 6.11 -22.76
N LEU A 35 12.13 5.82 -22.33
CA LEU A 35 13.32 6.01 -23.17
C LEU A 35 13.37 5.03 -24.36
N ALA A 36 12.85 3.82 -24.19
CA ALA A 36 12.82 2.81 -25.25
C ALA A 36 11.63 2.99 -26.21
N HIS A 37 10.45 3.28 -25.65
CA HIS A 37 9.15 3.39 -26.33
C HIS A 37 8.33 4.52 -25.70
N PRO A 38 8.54 5.78 -26.12
CA PRO A 38 7.82 6.93 -25.55
C PRO A 38 6.29 6.81 -25.63
N GLU A 39 5.78 6.05 -26.61
CA GLU A 39 4.37 5.73 -26.82
C GLU A 39 3.77 4.81 -25.75
N ALA A 40 4.60 4.01 -25.06
CA ALA A 40 4.16 2.99 -24.10
C ALA A 40 3.68 3.58 -22.76
N VAL A 41 4.04 4.83 -22.46
CA VAL A 41 3.58 5.56 -21.27
C VAL A 41 2.48 6.57 -21.64
N SER A 42 1.59 6.93 -20.70
CA SER A 42 0.53 7.91 -20.96
C SER A 42 1.06 9.33 -21.12
N ASP A 43 0.25 10.25 -21.67
CA ASP A 43 0.65 11.65 -21.87
C ASP A 43 1.10 12.35 -20.58
N SER A 44 0.39 12.10 -19.47
CA SER A 44 0.78 12.60 -18.15
C SER A 44 2.14 12.09 -17.68
N TRP A 45 2.50 10.85 -18.04
CA TRP A 45 3.82 10.28 -17.74
C TRP A 45 4.90 10.80 -18.68
N ARG A 46 4.59 11.09 -19.95
CA ARG A 46 5.53 11.72 -20.88
C ARG A 46 5.91 13.13 -20.43
N GLU A 47 4.93 13.92 -20.00
CA GLU A 47 5.16 15.26 -19.45
C GLU A 47 6.04 15.18 -18.19
N PHE A 48 5.74 14.23 -17.30
CA PHE A 48 6.52 13.97 -16.09
C PHE A 48 7.97 13.52 -16.36
N PHE A 49 8.22 12.72 -17.39
CA PHE A 49 9.58 12.24 -17.70
C PHE A 49 10.43 13.23 -18.51
N SER A 50 9.84 14.28 -19.06
CA SER A 50 10.55 15.28 -19.86
C SER A 50 11.60 16.07 -19.07
N ASP A 51 11.32 16.36 -17.80
CA ASP A 51 12.22 17.05 -16.86
C ASP A 51 12.82 16.10 -15.81
N TYR A 52 12.46 14.80 -15.83
CA TYR A 52 12.96 13.81 -14.88
C TYR A 52 14.48 13.60 -15.01
N ARG A 53 15.16 13.62 -13.87
CA ARG A 53 16.59 13.27 -13.75
C ARG A 53 16.66 12.12 -12.76
N PRO A 54 16.94 10.88 -13.21
CA PRO A 54 17.12 9.78 -12.27
C PRO A 54 18.31 10.13 -11.39
N GLN A 55 18.07 10.33 -10.10
CA GLN A 55 19.16 10.33 -9.14
C GLN A 55 19.64 8.89 -9.12
N GLY A 56 20.86 8.67 -9.67
CA GLY A 56 21.41 7.34 -9.85
C GLY A 56 21.18 6.54 -8.59
N VAL A 57 20.61 5.34 -8.77
CA VAL A 57 20.33 4.39 -7.70
C VAL A 57 21.56 4.38 -6.81
N ARG A 58 21.47 5.04 -5.65
CA ARG A 58 22.29 4.63 -4.51
C ARG A 58 21.76 3.23 -4.30
N ALA A 59 22.45 2.26 -4.92
CA ALA A 59 22.19 0.84 -4.76
C ALA A 59 21.79 0.69 -3.33
N LEU A 60 20.56 0.20 -3.08
CA LEU A 60 19.96 0.08 -1.76
C LEU A 60 21.03 -0.46 -0.83
N GLN A 61 21.79 0.45 -0.23
CA GLN A 61 22.60 0.17 0.90
C GLN A 61 21.47 0.02 1.87
N LEU A 62 21.12 -1.24 2.12
CA LEU A 62 20.37 -1.65 3.28
C LEU A 62 20.93 -0.72 4.34
N VAL A 63 20.17 0.32 4.66
CA VAL A 63 20.35 1.01 5.91
C VAL A 63 20.04 -0.13 6.85
N THR A 64 21.09 -0.86 7.27
CA THR A 64 21.15 -1.38 8.62
C THR A 64 20.55 -0.26 9.42
N ALA A 65 19.36 -0.50 9.96
CA ALA A 65 18.66 0.45 10.79
C ALA A 65 19.63 0.77 11.92
N GLU A 66 20.47 1.76 11.69
CA GLU A 66 21.27 2.40 12.69
C GLU A 66 20.21 3.01 13.56
N GLU A 67 20.08 2.48 14.78
CA GLU A 67 19.10 2.90 15.77
C GLU A 67 18.96 4.41 15.66
N ALA A 68 17.80 4.87 15.20
CA ALA A 68 17.48 6.27 15.16
C ALA A 68 17.58 6.74 16.62
N LYS A 69 18.73 7.31 16.99
CA LYS A 69 18.93 7.91 18.29
C LYS A 69 17.77 8.87 18.49
N PRO A 70 17.00 8.75 19.59
CA PRO A 70 15.90 9.66 19.83
C PRO A 70 16.45 11.09 19.73
N ALA A 71 15.82 11.88 18.86
CA ALA A 71 16.18 13.27 18.70
C ALA A 71 16.17 13.91 20.08
N LYS A 72 17.28 14.56 20.44
CA LYS A 72 17.39 15.34 21.67
C LYS A 72 16.16 16.24 21.78
N GLU A 73 15.55 16.30 22.96
CA GLU A 73 14.44 17.21 23.30
C GLU A 73 14.88 18.67 23.13
N GLU A 74 14.90 19.14 21.90
CA GLU A 74 14.66 20.54 21.59
C GLU A 74 13.15 20.76 21.64
N GLY A 75 12.72 21.86 22.27
CA GLY A 75 11.32 22.14 22.52
C GLY A 75 10.46 22.05 21.26
N LEU A 76 9.17 21.74 21.45
CA LEU A 76 8.19 21.56 20.37
C LEU A 76 8.27 22.73 19.36
N PRO A 77 8.45 22.45 18.06
CA PRO A 77 8.48 23.52 17.06
C PRO A 77 7.13 24.25 17.02
N PRO A 78 7.11 25.54 16.63
CA PRO A 78 5.86 26.28 16.45
C PRO A 78 4.90 25.55 15.50
N GLY A 79 3.65 25.34 15.95
CA GLY A 79 2.64 24.62 15.18
C GLY A 79 2.56 23.11 15.46
N ALA A 80 3.33 22.57 16.41
CA ALA A 80 3.18 21.19 16.84
C ALA A 80 1.78 20.96 17.46
N VAL A 81 1.08 19.94 16.93
CA VAL A 81 -0.25 19.52 17.42
C VAL A 81 -0.11 18.12 18.03
N PRO A 82 -0.63 17.88 19.24
CA PRO A 82 -0.55 16.57 19.87
C PRO A 82 -1.35 15.52 19.06
N ILE A 83 -0.75 14.35 18.88
CA ILE A 83 -1.43 13.20 18.26
C ILE A 83 -2.30 12.54 19.33
N VAL A 84 -3.61 12.47 19.09
CA VAL A 84 -4.59 11.96 20.06
C VAL A 84 -5.48 10.87 19.47
N GLY A 85 -6.13 10.10 20.36
CA GLY A 85 -7.15 9.12 20.00
C GLY A 85 -6.64 8.00 19.10
N GLY A 86 -7.32 7.75 17.98
CA GLY A 86 -7.01 6.65 17.07
C GLY A 86 -5.63 6.75 16.42
N LEU A 87 -5.14 7.97 16.16
CA LEU A 87 -3.81 8.17 15.59
C LEU A 87 -2.70 7.84 16.59
N ALA A 88 -2.92 8.08 17.88
CA ALA A 88 -1.96 7.71 18.92
C ALA A 88 -1.80 6.18 19.02
N ARG A 89 -2.90 5.43 18.92
CA ARG A 89 -2.85 3.95 18.86
C ARG A 89 -2.13 3.44 17.62
N LEU A 90 -2.27 4.13 16.48
CA LEU A 90 -1.52 3.79 15.28
C LEU A 90 -0.01 3.95 15.52
N VAL A 91 0.41 5.04 16.15
CA VAL A 91 1.82 5.27 16.50
C VAL A 91 2.34 4.14 17.40
N GLU A 92 1.61 3.79 18.47
CA GLU A 92 1.96 2.70 19.36
C GLU A 92 2.14 1.36 18.61
N ASN A 93 1.20 1.00 17.73
CA ASN A 93 1.29 -0.22 16.93
C ASN A 93 2.47 -0.19 15.95
N MET A 94 2.79 0.98 15.39
CA MET A 94 3.92 1.14 14.48
C MET A 94 5.25 0.99 15.21
N GLU A 95 5.38 1.55 16.42
CA GLU A 95 6.57 1.39 17.26
C GLU A 95 6.78 -0.06 17.68
N GLN A 96 5.71 -0.78 18.05
CA GLN A 96 5.79 -2.22 18.36
C GLN A 96 6.33 -3.04 17.18
N SER A 97 5.99 -2.65 15.95
CA SER A 97 6.42 -3.34 14.72
C SER A 97 7.93 -3.26 14.48
N LEU A 98 8.63 -2.27 15.06
CA LEU A 98 10.09 -2.12 14.93
C LEU A 98 10.88 -3.28 15.54
N THR A 99 10.27 -4.02 16.47
CA THR A 99 10.91 -5.16 17.13
C THR A 99 10.99 -6.41 16.25
N LEU A 100 10.21 -6.47 15.16
CA LEU A 100 10.16 -7.62 14.28
C LEU A 100 11.20 -7.50 13.16
N PRO A 101 12.15 -8.46 13.04
CA PRO A 101 13.12 -8.46 11.95
C PRO A 101 12.42 -8.85 10.64
N THR A 102 11.96 -7.85 9.89
CA THR A 102 11.26 -8.04 8.63
C THR A 102 12.25 -8.21 7.46
N ALA A 103 11.90 -9.07 6.51
CA ALA A 103 12.63 -9.25 5.25
C ALA A 103 11.65 -9.07 4.08
N THR A 104 12.07 -8.35 3.05
CA THR A 104 11.20 -7.99 1.91
C THR A 104 11.60 -8.74 0.65
N THR A 105 10.62 -9.23 -0.09
CA THR A 105 10.80 -9.83 -1.42
C THR A 105 9.81 -9.19 -2.39
N PHE A 106 10.24 -8.98 -3.63
CA PHE A 106 9.42 -8.41 -4.70
C PHE A 106 9.28 -9.39 -5.86
N ARG A 107 8.12 -9.37 -6.52
CA ARG A 107 7.86 -10.13 -7.74
C ARG A 107 7.00 -9.30 -8.68
N THR A 108 7.29 -9.37 -9.96
CA THR A 108 6.47 -8.76 -11.02
C THR A 108 5.44 -9.77 -11.50
N VAL A 109 4.18 -9.36 -11.58
CA VAL A 109 3.06 -10.19 -12.06
C VAL A 109 2.39 -9.48 -13.24
N PRO A 110 2.26 -10.11 -14.41
CA PRO A 110 1.55 -9.51 -15.54
C PRO A 110 0.05 -9.41 -15.23
N ILE A 111 -0.54 -8.23 -15.43
CA ILE A 111 -1.92 -7.94 -15.01
C ILE A 111 -2.94 -7.99 -16.16
N LYS A 112 -2.53 -8.16 -17.42
CA LYS A 112 -3.42 -7.99 -18.57
C LYS A 112 -4.65 -8.89 -18.53
N LEU A 113 -4.44 -10.18 -18.26
CA LEU A 113 -5.52 -11.15 -18.11
C LEU A 113 -6.43 -10.82 -16.92
N LEU A 114 -5.84 -10.34 -15.81
CA LEU A 114 -6.59 -9.95 -14.61
C LEU A 114 -7.50 -8.75 -14.89
N GLU A 115 -7.01 -7.77 -15.65
CA GLU A 115 -7.76 -6.59 -16.08
C GLU A 115 -8.94 -6.97 -16.97
N GLU A 116 -8.69 -7.74 -18.04
CA GLU A 116 -9.73 -8.19 -18.98
C GLU A 116 -10.82 -9.01 -18.27
N ASN A 117 -10.41 -9.95 -17.41
CA ASN A 117 -11.37 -10.74 -16.64
C ASN A 117 -12.20 -9.88 -15.68
N ARG A 118 -11.58 -8.90 -15.00
CA ARG A 118 -12.29 -7.99 -14.09
C ARG A 118 -13.28 -7.11 -14.86
N GLU A 119 -12.94 -6.67 -16.07
CA GLU A 119 -13.86 -5.92 -16.93
C GLU A 119 -15.06 -6.77 -17.34
N LEU A 120 -14.84 -7.97 -17.87
CA LEU A 120 -15.91 -8.91 -18.24
C LEU A 120 -16.84 -9.25 -17.08
N ILE A 121 -16.27 -9.50 -15.88
CA ILE A 121 -17.04 -9.73 -14.66
C ILE A 121 -17.92 -8.51 -14.34
N ASN A 122 -17.37 -7.30 -14.39
CA ASN A 122 -18.13 -6.10 -14.07
C ASN A 122 -19.21 -5.77 -15.10
N GLU A 123 -18.97 -6.01 -16.39
CA GLU A 123 -19.99 -5.89 -17.43
C GLU A 123 -21.13 -6.89 -17.23
N TYR A 124 -20.80 -8.10 -16.80
CA TYR A 124 -21.81 -9.10 -16.42
C TYR A 124 -22.62 -8.66 -15.19
N LEU A 125 -21.96 -8.19 -14.13
CA LEU A 125 -22.60 -7.76 -12.89
C LEU A 125 -23.47 -6.50 -13.08
N ALA A 126 -23.02 -5.55 -13.90
CA ALA A 126 -23.79 -4.35 -14.24
C ALA A 126 -25.15 -4.69 -14.86
N ARG A 127 -25.22 -5.71 -15.71
CA ARG A 127 -26.47 -6.19 -16.32
C ARG A 127 -27.43 -6.85 -15.31
N LYS A 128 -26.92 -7.32 -14.18
CA LYS A 128 -27.71 -7.97 -13.12
C LYS A 128 -28.03 -7.04 -11.95
N LEU A 129 -27.74 -5.73 -12.05
CA LEU A 129 -27.84 -4.77 -10.93
C LEU A 129 -27.06 -5.25 -9.68
N ALA A 130 -26.00 -6.03 -9.89
CA ALA A 130 -25.11 -6.48 -8.84
C ALA A 130 -23.99 -5.44 -8.59
N GLY A 131 -23.22 -5.63 -7.51
CA GLY A 131 -22.10 -4.75 -7.15
C GLY A 131 -20.94 -4.78 -8.16
N LYS A 132 -19.82 -4.16 -7.78
CA LYS A 132 -18.61 -4.07 -8.59
C LYS A 132 -17.47 -4.84 -7.94
N VAL A 133 -16.70 -5.57 -8.74
CA VAL A 133 -15.46 -6.22 -8.33
C VAL A 133 -14.26 -5.32 -8.65
N SER A 134 -13.48 -4.98 -7.62
CA SER A 134 -12.21 -4.25 -7.75
C SER A 134 -11.01 -5.20 -7.78
N PHE A 135 -9.84 -4.70 -8.18
CA PHE A 135 -8.58 -5.46 -8.10
C PHE A 135 -8.28 -5.91 -6.67
N THR A 136 -8.58 -5.09 -5.67
CA THR A 136 -8.38 -5.45 -4.26
C THR A 136 -9.16 -6.71 -3.88
N HIS A 137 -10.41 -6.88 -4.35
CA HIS A 137 -11.18 -8.11 -4.07
C HIS A 137 -10.47 -9.34 -4.63
N ILE A 138 -10.02 -9.27 -5.89
CA ILE A 138 -9.36 -10.39 -6.55
C ILE A 138 -8.02 -10.72 -5.88
N LEU A 139 -7.20 -9.70 -5.60
CA LEU A 139 -5.89 -9.88 -4.98
C LEU A 139 -6.00 -10.38 -3.53
N ALA A 140 -6.94 -9.84 -2.75
CA ALA A 140 -7.17 -10.24 -1.38
C ALA A 140 -7.64 -11.70 -1.29
N PHE A 141 -8.60 -12.10 -2.14
CA PHE A 141 -9.06 -13.48 -2.19
C PHE A 141 -7.96 -14.43 -2.67
N ALA A 142 -7.20 -14.05 -3.70
CA ALA A 142 -6.07 -14.82 -4.18
C ALA A 142 -5.00 -15.00 -3.08
N ALA A 143 -4.73 -13.97 -2.27
CA ALA A 143 -3.81 -14.06 -1.15
C ALA A 143 -4.30 -15.05 -0.09
N VAL A 144 -5.59 -15.03 0.26
CA VAL A 144 -6.18 -16.01 1.18
C VAL A 144 -6.01 -17.44 0.66
N LYS A 145 -6.27 -17.68 -0.64
CA LYS A 145 -6.07 -19.00 -1.26
C LYS A 145 -4.60 -19.40 -1.34
N ALA A 146 -3.68 -18.45 -1.55
CA ALA A 146 -2.25 -18.74 -1.53
C ALA A 146 -1.75 -19.20 -0.14
N LEU A 147 -2.36 -18.73 0.95
CA LEU A 147 -2.02 -19.16 2.31
C LEU A 147 -2.36 -20.63 2.58
N GLU A 148 -3.30 -21.23 1.85
CA GLU A 148 -3.57 -22.68 1.91
C GLU A 148 -2.37 -23.49 1.36
N HIS A 149 -1.70 -22.97 0.34
CA HIS A 149 -0.52 -23.61 -0.26
C HIS A 149 0.79 -23.31 0.48
N VAL A 150 0.85 -22.18 1.20
CA VAL A 150 2.03 -21.77 1.98
C VAL A 150 1.65 -21.49 3.44
N PRO A 151 1.26 -22.53 4.21
CA PRO A 151 0.75 -22.36 5.59
C PRO A 151 1.79 -21.81 6.57
N ALA A 152 3.07 -21.76 6.18
CA ALA A 152 4.11 -21.10 6.99
C ALA A 152 3.84 -19.59 7.17
N LEU A 153 3.17 -18.94 6.20
CA LEU A 153 2.95 -17.49 6.17
C LEU A 153 1.80 -16.99 7.04
N ARG A 154 0.94 -17.88 7.57
CA ARG A 154 -0.16 -17.49 8.48
C ARG A 154 0.21 -17.54 9.97
N ASN A 155 1.46 -17.86 10.30
CA ASN A 155 1.89 -18.06 11.68
C ASN A 155 2.20 -16.73 12.38
N THR A 156 1.98 -16.68 13.69
CA THR A 156 2.30 -15.52 14.53
C THR A 156 3.50 -15.84 15.42
N PHE A 157 4.44 -14.90 15.51
CA PHE A 157 5.54 -14.96 16.47
C PHE A 157 5.09 -14.40 17.83
N THR A 158 5.43 -15.08 18.92
CA THR A 158 5.20 -14.56 20.27
C THR A 158 6.33 -14.97 21.21
N VAL A 159 6.47 -14.27 22.33
CA VAL A 159 7.44 -14.60 23.39
C VAL A 159 6.66 -14.87 24.67
N TYR A 160 6.87 -16.05 25.26
CA TYR A 160 6.26 -16.44 26.52
C TYR A 160 7.37 -16.91 27.47
N GLU A 161 7.44 -16.34 28.67
CA GLU A 161 8.49 -16.62 29.66
C GLU A 161 9.93 -16.52 29.09
N GLY A 162 10.17 -15.51 28.24
CA GLY A 162 11.47 -15.25 27.61
C GLY A 162 11.86 -16.24 26.50
N LYS A 163 10.99 -17.18 26.15
CA LYS A 163 11.22 -18.15 25.07
C LYS A 163 10.39 -17.77 23.83
N PRO A 164 10.97 -17.85 22.61
CA PRO A 164 10.24 -17.61 21.38
C PRO A 164 9.32 -18.78 21.04
N TYR A 165 8.09 -18.47 20.63
CA TYR A 165 7.08 -19.43 20.20
C TYR A 165 6.51 -19.04 18.83
N ARG A 166 6.12 -20.07 18.09
CA ARG A 166 5.32 -19.95 16.87
C ARG A 166 3.89 -20.38 17.20
N VAL A 167 2.94 -19.49 16.99
CA VAL A 167 1.51 -19.77 17.09
C VAL A 167 0.98 -20.03 15.69
N VAL A 168 0.25 -21.14 15.52
CA VAL A 168 -0.48 -21.44 14.29
C VAL A 168 -1.95 -21.13 14.56
N PRO A 169 -2.51 -20.05 13.99
CA PRO A 169 -3.92 -19.73 14.15
C PRO A 169 -4.82 -20.78 13.52
N GLU A 170 -6.00 -20.99 14.09
CA GLU A 170 -7.03 -21.90 13.56
C GLU A 170 -7.58 -21.39 12.22
N HIS A 171 -7.82 -20.08 12.14
CA HIS A 171 -8.44 -19.39 11.01
C HIS A 171 -7.54 -18.32 10.40
N VAL A 172 -7.75 -18.04 9.11
CA VAL A 172 -7.12 -16.91 8.41
C VAL A 172 -8.03 -15.69 8.54
N ASN A 173 -7.61 -14.73 9.37
CA ASN A 173 -8.29 -13.45 9.49
C ASN A 173 -7.56 -12.41 8.65
N LEU A 174 -8.15 -11.95 7.55
CA LEU A 174 -7.52 -11.00 6.65
C LEU A 174 -7.84 -9.56 7.06
N GLY A 175 -6.81 -8.79 7.42
CA GLY A 175 -6.92 -7.34 7.61
C GLY A 175 -6.81 -6.59 6.29
N ILE A 176 -7.69 -5.62 6.03
CA ILE A 176 -7.62 -4.75 4.85
C ILE A 176 -7.46 -3.32 5.30
N ALA A 177 -6.36 -2.67 4.93
CA ALA A 177 -6.12 -1.27 5.24
C ALA A 177 -7.02 -0.37 4.38
N VAL A 178 -7.81 0.48 5.03
CA VAL A 178 -8.72 1.44 4.41
C VAL A 178 -8.46 2.80 5.03
N ASP A 179 -8.17 3.78 4.19
CA ASP A 179 -8.10 5.15 4.62
C ASP A 179 -9.46 5.85 4.42
N VAL A 180 -9.99 6.39 5.50
CA VAL A 180 -11.34 6.93 5.58
C VAL A 180 -11.27 8.42 5.84
N GLN A 181 -11.95 9.19 4.99
CA GLN A 181 -12.16 10.62 5.21
C GLN A 181 -13.38 10.83 6.13
N ARG A 182 -13.18 11.58 7.21
CA ARG A 182 -14.24 11.98 8.13
C ARG A 182 -14.97 13.22 7.60
N LYS A 183 -16.14 13.50 8.20
CA LYS A 183 -16.97 14.67 7.86
C LYS A 183 -16.26 16.01 8.07
N ASP A 184 -15.28 16.05 8.97
CA ASP A 184 -14.44 17.23 9.27
C ASP A 184 -13.28 17.42 8.26
N GLY A 185 -13.19 16.56 7.24
CA GLY A 185 -12.12 16.57 6.24
C GLY A 185 -10.85 15.84 6.67
N SER A 186 -10.71 15.46 7.95
CA SER A 186 -9.58 14.68 8.44
C SER A 186 -9.59 13.24 7.88
N ARG A 187 -8.42 12.61 7.78
CA ARG A 187 -8.27 11.23 7.31
C ARG A 187 -7.88 10.30 8.46
N THR A 188 -8.22 9.02 8.34
CA THR A 188 -7.87 8.01 9.33
C THR A 188 -7.67 6.66 8.69
N LEU A 189 -6.59 5.99 9.07
CA LEU A 189 -6.35 4.61 8.69
C LEU A 189 -7.15 3.69 9.60
N LEU A 190 -7.91 2.79 9.01
CA LEU A 190 -8.60 1.69 9.68
C LEU A 190 -8.19 0.38 9.03
N VAL A 191 -8.14 -0.69 9.82
CA VAL A 191 -7.84 -2.04 9.32
C VAL A 191 -8.95 -2.99 9.76
N PRO A 192 -10.13 -2.98 9.11
CA PRO A 192 -11.14 -4.01 9.30
C PRO A 192 -10.58 -5.40 9.01
N ASN A 193 -11.15 -6.43 9.65
CA ASN A 193 -10.82 -7.82 9.37
C ASN A 193 -12.01 -8.61 8.83
N ILE A 194 -11.71 -9.50 7.88
CA ILE A 194 -12.60 -10.55 7.41
C ILE A 194 -12.22 -11.81 8.19
N LYS A 195 -13.18 -12.38 8.93
CA LYS A 195 -12.95 -13.53 9.80
C LYS A 195 -13.09 -14.84 9.03
N ALA A 196 -12.24 -15.81 9.36
CA ALA A 196 -12.27 -17.15 8.74
C ALA A 196 -12.36 -17.10 7.21
N ALA A 197 -11.59 -16.20 6.60
CA ALA A 197 -11.66 -15.89 5.18
C ALA A 197 -11.36 -17.11 4.29
N GLU A 198 -10.62 -18.10 4.79
CA GLU A 198 -10.34 -19.35 4.09
C GLU A 198 -11.60 -20.18 3.79
N THR A 199 -12.64 -20.03 4.62
CA THR A 199 -13.89 -20.78 4.52
C THR A 199 -14.89 -20.19 3.52
N MET A 200 -14.63 -18.96 3.05
CA MET A 200 -15.53 -18.21 2.19
C MET A 200 -15.30 -18.54 0.70
N ASP A 201 -16.39 -18.53 -0.06
CA ASP A 201 -16.32 -18.41 -1.52
C ASP A 201 -16.18 -16.94 -1.94
N PHE A 202 -15.90 -16.70 -3.22
CA PHE A 202 -15.59 -15.36 -3.71
C PHE A 202 -16.74 -14.34 -3.53
N PRO A 203 -18.04 -14.70 -3.70
CA PRO A 203 -19.13 -13.75 -3.45
C PRO A 203 -19.38 -13.44 -1.97
N THR A 204 -19.06 -14.37 -1.06
CA THR A 204 -19.23 -14.16 0.39
C THR A 204 -18.09 -13.34 0.99
N PHE A 205 -16.88 -13.48 0.43
CA PHE A 205 -15.68 -12.75 0.81
C PHE A 205 -15.71 -11.26 0.40
#